data_AF-S8E5W7-F1
#
_entry.id   AF-S8E5W7-F1
#
_cell.length_a   1.000
_cell.length_b   1.000
_cell.length_c   1.000
_cell.angle_alpha   90.00
_cell.angle_beta   90.00
_cell.angle_gamma   90.00
#
_symmetry.space_group_name_H-M   'P 1'
#
loop_
_entity.id
_entity.type
_entity.pdbx_description
1 polymer ?
#
loop_
_entity_poly.entity_id
_entity_poly.type
_entity_poly.pdbx_seq_one_letter_code
_entity_poly.pdbx_strand_id
1 'polypeptide(L)' 'VRLVRLDVTKQDELEEAVKSARVVISTVGPYIFWGEAVSAACIKYGRHYVDLCGETPWIREMVIK' A
#
# COMPACT_ATOMS: atom_id res chain seq x y z
N VAL A 1 3.10 21.26 -0.29
CA VAL A 1 3.10 19.85 -0.69
C VAL A 1 4.52 19.32 -0.61
N ARG A 2 4.75 18.17 0.03
CA ARG A 2 6.07 17.54 0.12
C ARG A 2 6.15 16.41 -0.91
N LEU A 3 7.12 16.47 -1.81
CA LEU A 3 7.40 15.39 -2.76
C LEU A 3 8.55 14.55 -2.23
N VAL A 4 8.39 13.23 -2.29
CA VAL A 4 9.39 12.26 -1.84
C VAL A 4 9.50 11.20 -2.92
N ARG A 5 10.72 10.82 -3.27
CA ARG A 5 10.95 9.63 -4.10
C ARG A 5 10.84 8.40 -3.19
N LEU A 6 10.03 7.45 -3.59
CA LEU A 6 9.77 6.22 -2.84
C LEU A 6 9.68 5.05 -3.82
N ASP A 7 10.30 3.95 -3.45
CA ASP A 7 10.17 2.66 -4.13
C ASP A 7 9.44 1.66 -3.21
N VAL A 8 8.28 1.16 -3.64
CA VAL A 8 7.46 0.21 -2.85
C VAL A 8 8.12 -1.15 -2.68
N THR A 9 9.16 -1.47 -3.46
CA THR A 9 9.94 -2.71 -3.32
C THR A 9 10.99 -2.61 -2.20
N LYS A 10 11.21 -1.40 -1.67
CA LYS A 10 12.13 -1.15 -0.55
C LYS A 10 11.34 -0.88 0.72
N GLN A 11 11.37 -1.87 1.61
CA GLN A 11 10.56 -1.86 2.82
C GLN A 11 10.82 -0.64 3.72
N ASP A 12 12.06 -0.22 3.90
CA ASP A 12 12.39 0.93 4.76
C ASP A 12 11.79 2.24 4.22
N GLU A 13 11.92 2.49 2.91
CA GLU A 13 11.34 3.68 2.25
C GLU A 13 9.80 3.68 2.40
N LEU A 14 9.17 2.52 2.18
CA LEU A 14 7.73 2.35 2.31
C LEU A 14 7.25 2.59 3.75
N GLU A 15 7.89 1.98 4.73
CA GLU A 15 7.48 2.08 6.13
C GLU A 15 7.66 3.51 6.67
N GLU A 16 8.73 4.22 6.29
CA GLU A 16 8.93 5.62 6.64
C GLU A 16 7.81 6.51 6.08
N ALA A 17 7.43 6.32 4.82
CA ALA A 17 6.33 7.07 4.23
C ALA A 17 4.99 6.78 4.91
N VAL A 18 4.67 5.50 5.13
CA VAL A 18 3.42 5.06 5.75
C VAL A 18 3.29 5.57 7.20
N LYS A 19 4.37 5.52 8.01
CA LYS A 19 4.38 6.06 9.39
C LYS A 19 3.99 7.53 9.44
N SER A 20 4.41 8.30 8.43
CA SER A 20 4.16 9.75 8.35
C SER A 20 2.74 10.12 7.91
N ALA A 21 1.93 9.13 7.50
CA ALA A 21 0.57 9.33 7.02
C ALA A 21 -0.49 8.93 8.05
N ARG A 22 -1.72 9.40 7.83
CA ARG A 22 -2.94 8.86 8.47
C ARG A 22 -3.73 7.97 7.51
N VAL A 23 -3.76 8.36 6.24
CA VAL A 23 -4.40 7.66 5.12
C VAL A 23 -3.37 7.54 4.01
N VAL A 24 -3.27 6.36 3.40
CA VAL A 24 -2.45 6.07 2.22
C VAL A 24 -3.39 5.76 1.06
N ILE A 25 -3.24 6.52 -0.02
CA ILE A 25 -3.93 6.29 -1.29
C ILE A 25 -2.89 5.73 -2.25
N SER A 26 -2.99 4.44 -2.59
CA SER A 26 -2.05 3.82 -3.53
C SER A 26 -2.60 3.88 -4.95
N THR A 27 -1.78 4.38 -5.86
CA THR A 27 -1.97 4.25 -7.31
C THR A 27 -0.86 3.38 -7.93
N VAL A 28 -0.15 2.62 -7.10
CA VAL A 28 1.00 1.80 -7.50
C VAL A 28 0.53 0.37 -7.76
N GLY A 29 0.08 0.13 -8.99
CA GLY A 29 -0.17 -1.21 -9.50
C GLY A 29 1.05 -1.77 -10.26
N PRO A 30 0.99 -3.04 -10.74
CA PRO A 30 -0.09 -4.00 -10.54
C PRO A 30 -0.20 -4.43 -9.06
N TYR A 31 -1.42 -4.45 -8.51
CA TYR A 31 -1.65 -4.67 -7.08
C TYR A 31 -1.38 -6.11 -6.66
N ILE A 32 -1.59 -7.07 -7.56
CA ILE A 32 -1.16 -8.48 -7.40
C ILE A 32 0.31 -8.58 -6.98
N PHE A 33 1.18 -7.68 -7.46
CA PHE A 33 2.59 -7.69 -7.08
C PHE A 33 2.90 -6.79 -5.90
N TRP A 34 2.32 -5.58 -5.85
CA TRP A 34 2.77 -4.53 -4.91
C TRP A 34 1.73 -4.12 -3.86
N GLY A 35 0.47 -4.46 -4.05
CA GLY A 35 -0.64 -4.06 -3.18
C GLY A 35 -0.54 -4.67 -1.78
N GLU A 36 -0.07 -5.92 -1.66
CA GLU A 36 0.14 -6.55 -0.35
C GLU A 36 1.19 -5.82 0.47
N ALA A 37 2.35 -5.46 -0.11
CA ALA A 37 3.41 -4.77 0.60
C ALA A 37 2.92 -3.43 1.20
N VAL A 38 2.19 -2.63 0.42
CA VAL A 38 1.67 -1.33 0.87
C VAL A 38 0.57 -1.49 1.91
N SER A 39 -0.40 -2.37 1.67
CA SER A 39 -1.51 -2.60 2.62
C SER A 39 -1.00 -3.21 3.93
N ALA A 40 -0.05 -4.15 3.88
CA ALA A 40 0.58 -4.73 5.07
C ALA A 40 1.34 -3.68 5.90
N ALA A 41 2.09 -2.78 5.26
CA ALA A 41 2.73 -1.66 5.97
C ALA A 41 1.69 -0.75 6.65
N CYS A 42 0.57 -0.49 5.97
CA CYS A 42 -0.53 0.30 6.56
C CYS A 42 -1.13 -0.40 7.77
N ILE A 43 -1.39 -1.70 7.70
CA ILE A 43 -1.89 -2.51 8.83
C ILE A 43 -0.90 -2.47 9.99
N LYS A 44 0.40 -2.70 9.74
CA LYS A 44 1.47 -2.70 10.75
C LYS A 44 1.49 -1.43 11.58
N TYR A 45 1.27 -0.28 10.95
CA TYR A 45 1.28 1.02 11.62
C TYR A 45 -0.10 1.55 11.99
N GLY A 46 -1.18 0.81 11.73
CA GLY A 46 -2.55 1.26 11.99
C GLY A 46 -2.92 2.49 11.18
N ARG A 47 -2.68 2.45 9.86
CA ARG A 47 -3.00 3.50 8.89
C ARG A 47 -4.15 3.04 8.01
N HIS A 48 -4.98 3.99 7.56
CA HIS A 48 -6.01 3.69 6.57
C HIS A 48 -5.38 3.51 5.19
N TYR A 49 -5.91 2.58 4.41
CA TYR A 49 -5.44 2.25 3.07
C TYR A 49 -6.61 2.23 2.09
N VAL A 50 -6.41 2.81 0.91
CA VAL A 50 -7.34 2.73 -0.22
C VAL A 50 -6.56 2.71 -1.53
N ASP A 51 -7.06 1.97 -2.51
CA ASP A 51 -6.52 1.92 -3.86
C ASP A 51 -7.64 1.91 -4.91
N LEU A 52 -7.25 1.93 -6.19
CA LEU A 52 -8.18 1.79 -7.32
C LEU A 52 -8.15 0.37 -7.92
N CYS A 53 -7.79 -0.65 -7.13
CA CYS A 53 -7.56 -2.01 -7.63
C CYS A 53 -8.81 -2.59 -8.29
N GLY A 54 -8.67 -3.02 -9.55
CA GLY A 54 -9.67 -3.77 -10.30
C GLY A 54 -9.29 -5.25 -10.51
N GLU A 55 -8.26 -5.73 -9.81
CA GLU A 55 -7.65 -7.04 -10.04
C GLU A 55 -8.35 -8.10 -9.17
N THR A 56 -9.35 -8.78 -9.74
CA THR A 56 -10.18 -9.77 -9.02
C THR A 56 -9.39 -10.83 -8.24
N PRO A 57 -8.28 -11.40 -8.75
CA PRO A 57 -7.48 -12.35 -7.98
C PRO A 57 -6.94 -11.76 -6.67
N TRP A 58 -6.35 -10.56 -6.72
CA TRP A 58 -5.89 -9.84 -5.53
C TRP A 58 -7.03 -9.60 -4.55
N ILE A 59 -8.18 -9.12 -5.04
CA ILE A 59 -9.32 -8.75 -4.18
C ILE A 59 -9.82 -9.98 -3.42
N ARG A 60 -9.90 -11.12 -4.12
CA ARG A 60 -10.27 -12.39 -3.51
C ARG A 60 -9.29 -12.81 -2.41
N GLU A 61 -7.99 -12.70 -2.65
CA GLU A 61 -6.96 -13.12 -1.70
C GLU A 61 -6.92 -12.27 -0.43
N MET A 62 -7.22 -10.98 -0.56
CA MET A 62 -7.04 -9.99 0.52
C MET A 62 -8.30 -9.68 1.31
N VAL A 63 -9.48 -9.70 0.67
CA VAL A 63 -10.75 -9.27 1.30
C VAL A 63 -11.74 -10.41 1.51
N ILE A 64 -11.80 -11.37 0.58
CA ILE A 64 -12.89 -12.36 0.49
C ILE A 64 -12.47 -13.72 1.07
N LYS A 65 -11.61 -13.75 2.10
CA LYS A 65 -11.26 -15.01 2.78
C LYS A 65 -12.42 -15.59 3.56
#